data_AF-A0A1Y5GXT8-F1
#
_entry.id   AF-A0A1Y5GXT8-F1
#
_cell.length_a   1.000
_cell.length_b   1.000
_cell.length_c   1.000
_cell.angle_alpha   90.00
_cell.angle_beta   90.00
_cell.angle_gamma   90.00
#
_symmetry.space_group_name_H-M   'P 1'
#
loop_
_entity.id
_entity.type
_entity.pdbx_description
1 polymer ?
#
loop_
_entity_poly.entity_id
_entity_poly.type
_entity_poly.pdbx_seq_one_letter_code
_entity_poly.pdbx_strand_id
1 'polypeptide(L)'
;MNSLNALKELKIELNSALELQQYHGLLDLDTRIKQQVTEIMSCHVVSGNADGGLRKDESENIKKEFVDLMNVYQRVVSKCQDKSNDLKKACLELKASKKNTDKYLDVAGRF
;
A
#
# COMPACT_ATOMS: atom_id res chain seq x y z
N MET A 1 -13.54 -0.26 19.62
CA MET A 1 -12.67 0.82 19.10
C MET A 1 -13.45 1.57 18.03
N ASN A 2 -13.34 2.90 17.96
CA ASN A 2 -14.00 3.69 16.92
C ASN A 2 -13.31 3.39 15.57
N SER A 3 -14.03 2.87 14.58
CA SER A 3 -13.47 2.41 13.29
C SER A 3 -12.67 3.51 12.56
N LEU A 4 -12.98 4.79 12.83
CA LEU A 4 -12.21 5.93 12.32
C LEU A 4 -10.81 6.03 12.95
N ASN A 5 -10.66 5.73 14.25
CA ASN A 5 -9.34 5.72 14.90
C ASN A 5 -8.48 4.56 14.41
N ALA A 6 -9.09 3.38 14.20
CA ALA A 6 -8.41 2.25 13.59
C ALA A 6 -7.93 2.59 12.16
N LEU A 7 -8.73 3.32 11.38
CA LEU A 7 -8.30 3.79 10.05
C LEU A 7 -7.09 4.74 10.13
N LYS A 8 -7.05 5.63 11.13
CA LYS A 8 -5.92 6.54 11.34
C LYS A 8 -4.63 5.79 11.70
N GLU A 9 -4.72 4.80 12.58
CA GLU A 9 -3.59 3.93 12.94
C GLU A 9 -3.07 3.17 11.71
N LEU A 10 -3.97 2.55 10.93
CA LEU A 10 -3.62 1.86 9.69
C LEU A 10 -2.97 2.80 8.66
N LYS A 11 -3.41 4.07 8.58
CA LYS A 11 -2.79 5.08 7.72
C LYS A 11 -1.35 5.40 8.16
N ILE A 12 -1.09 5.44 9.47
CA ILE A 12 0.26 5.64 10.01
C ILE A 12 1.11 4.41 9.70
N GLU A 13 0.61 3.20 9.97
CA GLU A 13 1.28 1.94 9.63
C GLU A 13 1.64 1.87 8.14
N LEU A 14 0.72 2.25 7.25
CA LEU A 14 0.95 2.28 5.81
C LEU A 14 2.06 3.26 5.40
N ASN A 15 2.09 4.46 6.00
CA ASN A 15 3.16 5.42 5.74
C ASN A 15 4.51 4.89 6.24
N SER A 16 4.56 4.36 7.46
CA SER A 16 5.79 3.79 8.01
C SER A 16 6.31 2.61 7.19
N ALA A 17 5.43 1.69 6.77
CA ALA A 17 5.80 0.60 5.88
C ALA A 17 6.36 1.11 4.55
N LEU A 18 5.81 2.20 4.02
CA LEU A 18 6.27 2.83 2.79
C LEU A 18 7.62 3.56 2.94
N GLU A 19 7.90 4.16 4.09
CA GLU A 19 9.19 4.78 4.42
C GLU A 19 10.28 3.74 4.64
N LEU A 20 9.95 2.66 5.35
CA LEU A 20 10.84 1.54 5.65
C LEU A 20 10.96 0.53 4.49
N GLN A 21 10.31 0.79 3.34
CA GLN A 21 10.34 -0.07 2.15
C GLN A 21 9.88 -1.51 2.42
N GLN A 22 8.95 -1.70 3.35
CA GLN A 22 8.40 -3.01 3.72
C GLN A 22 7.26 -3.41 2.77
N TYR A 23 7.61 -3.57 1.49
CA TYR A 23 6.62 -3.82 0.42
C TYR A 23 5.82 -5.13 0.60
N HIS A 24 6.37 -6.12 1.30
CA HIS A 24 5.73 -7.42 1.55
C HIS A 24 4.45 -7.30 2.39
N GLY A 25 4.38 -6.34 3.31
CA GLY A 25 3.22 -6.14 4.20
C GLY A 25 2.13 -5.23 3.64
N LEU A 26 2.36 -4.61 2.47
CA LEU A 26 1.43 -3.62 1.92
C LEU A 26 0.08 -4.22 1.51
N LEU A 27 0.04 -5.48 1.07
CA LEU A 27 -1.21 -6.15 0.69
C LEU A 27 -2.09 -6.47 1.90
N ASP A 28 -1.47 -6.87 3.01
CA ASP A 28 -2.18 -7.14 4.26
C ASP A 28 -2.73 -5.84 4.85
N LEU A 29 -1.95 -4.76 4.81
CA LEU A 29 -2.40 -3.43 5.21
C LEU A 29 -3.54 -2.92 4.33
N ASP A 30 -3.46 -3.09 3.01
CA ASP A 30 -4.54 -2.72 2.09
C ASP A 30 -5.84 -3.46 2.40
N THR A 31 -5.75 -4.76 2.70
CA THR A 31 -6.91 -5.57 3.08
C THR A 31 -7.56 -5.06 4.37
N ARG A 32 -6.76 -4.77 5.40
CA ARG A 32 -7.24 -4.22 6.68
C ARG A 32 -7.87 -2.83 6.50
N ILE A 33 -7.26 -1.97 5.69
CA ILE A 33 -7.77 -0.63 5.39
C ILE A 33 -9.11 -0.71 4.67
N LYS A 34 -9.24 -1.57 3.65
CA LYS A 34 -10.50 -1.79 2.94
C LYS A 34 -11.61 -2.23 3.88
N GLN A 35 -11.34 -3.19 4.77
CA GLN A 35 -12.30 -3.64 5.77
C GLN A 35 -12.77 -2.48 6.66
N GLN A 36 -11.85 -1.65 7.16
CA GLN A 36 -12.19 -0.50 8.00
C GLN A 36 -12.98 0.58 7.24
N VAL A 37 -12.63 0.85 5.98
CA VAL A 37 -13.39 1.78 5.12
C VAL A 37 -14.81 1.25 4.88
N THR A 38 -14.98 -0.04 4.62
CA THR A 38 -16.30 -0.67 4.46
C THR A 38 -17.13 -0.62 5.74
N GLU A 39 -16.51 -0.84 6.89
CA GLU A 39 -17.16 -0.76 8.20
C GLU A 39 -17.65 0.67 8.50
N ILE A 40 -16.79 1.67 8.28
CA ILE A 40 -17.17 3.09 8.40
C ILE A 40 -18.34 3.39 7.46
N MET A 41 -18.26 3.05 6.17
CA MET A 41 -19.36 3.32 5.24
C MET A 41 -20.67 2.62 5.63
N SER A 42 -20.60 1.37 6.13
CA SER A 42 -21.79 0.61 6.53
C SER A 42 -22.49 1.24 7.74
N CYS A 43 -21.74 1.67 8.75
CA CYS A 43 -22.28 2.41 9.89
C CYS A 43 -22.93 3.74 9.46
N HIS A 44 -22.39 4.38 8.42
CA HIS A 44 -22.92 5.65 7.91
C HIS A 44 -24.17 5.51 7.05
N VAL A 45 -24.29 4.41 6.28
CA VAL A 45 -25.47 4.16 5.42
C VAL A 45 -26.66 3.69 6.25
N VAL A 46 -26.44 2.94 7.33
CA VAL A 46 -27.53 2.42 8.20
C VAL A 46 -28.13 3.51 9.11
N SER A 47 -27.37 4.55 9.45
CA SER A 47 -27.84 5.66 10.31
C SER A 47 -28.70 6.72 9.59
N GLY A 48 -29.12 6.46 8.35
CA GLY A 48 -29.92 7.39 7.54
C GLY A 48 -31.43 7.42 7.84
N ASN A 49 -31.95 6.50 8.67
CA ASN A 49 -33.40 6.30 8.83
C ASN A 49 -33.97 6.43 10.25
N ALA A 50 -33.20 6.90 11.25
CA ALA A 50 -33.75 7.16 12.58
C ALA A 50 -33.06 8.35 13.27
N ASP A 51 -33.66 9.53 13.14
CA ASP A 51 -33.70 10.63 14.14
C ASP A 51 -32.41 11.11 14.83
N GLY A 52 -31.23 10.87 14.24
CA GLY A 52 -29.94 11.28 14.81
C GLY A 52 -28.94 11.64 13.72
N GLY A 53 -29.16 12.77 13.04
CA GLY A 53 -28.22 13.26 12.04
C GLY A 53 -26.81 13.37 12.64
N LEU A 54 -25.84 12.70 12.01
CA LEU A 54 -24.42 12.82 12.33
C LEU A 54 -24.07 14.31 12.45
N ARG A 55 -23.37 14.71 13.52
CA ARG A 55 -22.90 16.10 13.63
C ARG A 55 -22.07 16.41 12.38
N LYS A 56 -22.33 17.55 11.75
CA LYS A 56 -21.66 17.99 10.51
C LYS A 56 -20.13 17.81 10.58
N ASP A 57 -19.56 18.05 11.77
CA ASP A 57 -18.14 17.88 12.08
C ASP A 57 -17.62 16.44 11.90
N GLU A 58 -18.40 15.41 12.24
CA GLU A 58 -17.99 14.01 12.08
C GLU A 58 -17.95 13.59 10.61
N SER A 59 -18.92 14.05 9.82
CA SER A 59 -18.96 13.80 8.37
C SER A 59 -17.80 14.49 7.64
N GLU A 60 -17.49 15.72 8.03
CA GLU A 60 -16.34 16.45 7.49
C GLU A 60 -15.00 15.78 7.88
N ASN A 61 -14.88 15.29 9.11
CA ASN A 61 -13.69 14.59 9.58
C ASN A 61 -13.45 13.28 8.79
N ILE A 62 -14.50 12.50 8.51
CA ILE A 62 -14.38 11.27 7.72
C ILE A 62 -13.96 11.56 6.27
N LYS A 63 -14.57 12.58 5.65
CA LYS A 63 -14.17 13.00 4.30
C LYS A 63 -12.70 13.38 4.25
N LYS A 64 -12.22 14.14 5.24
CA LYS A 64 -10.81 14.51 5.35
C LYS A 64 -9.91 13.28 5.45
N GLU A 65 -10.25 12.32 6.31
CA GLU A 65 -9.46 11.09 6.46
C GLU A 65 -9.40 10.25 5.18
N PHE A 66 -10.49 10.19 4.40
CA PHE A 66 -10.48 9.51 3.10
C PHE A 66 -9.62 10.24 2.06
N VAL A 67 -9.65 11.58 2.02
CA VAL A 67 -8.76 12.36 1.14
C VAL A 67 -7.29 12.12 1.51
N ASP A 68 -6.96 12.16 2.80
CA ASP A 68 -5.61 11.87 3.29
C ASP A 68 -5.18 10.45 2.91
N LEU A 69 -6.08 9.47 3.06
CA LEU A 69 -5.83 8.08 2.68
C LEU A 69 -5.54 7.96 1.17
N MET A 70 -6.31 8.62 0.31
CA MET A 70 -6.06 8.64 -1.14
C MET A 70 -4.68 9.21 -1.47
N ASN A 71 -4.27 10.30 -0.81
CA ASN A 71 -2.94 10.89 -0.99
C ASN A 71 -1.82 9.92 -0.58
N VAL A 72 -2.03 9.12 0.48
CA VAL A 72 -1.08 8.06 0.87
C VAL A 72 -1.02 6.98 -0.20
N TYR A 73 -2.17 6.49 -0.69
CA TYR A 73 -2.20 5.46 -1.74
C TYR A 73 -1.56 5.92 -3.05
N GLN A 74 -1.71 7.19 -3.43
CA GLN A 74 -1.02 7.73 -4.59
C GLN A 74 0.50 7.62 -4.45
N ARG A 75 1.05 7.93 -3.25
CA ARG A 75 2.46 7.73 -2.95
C ARG A 75 2.87 6.26 -2.94
N VAL A 76 2.01 5.37 -2.44
CA VAL A 76 2.24 3.92 -2.47
C VAL A 76 2.40 3.44 -3.91
N VAL A 77 1.50 3.84 -4.81
CA VAL A 77 1.55 3.48 -6.24
C VAL A 77 2.85 3.96 -6.86
N SER A 78 3.23 5.23 -6.67
CA SER A 78 4.47 5.77 -7.22
C SER A 78 5.71 5.00 -6.74
N LYS A 79 5.86 4.78 -5.43
CA LYS A 79 7.03 4.03 -4.92
C LYS A 79 7.05 2.57 -5.36
N CYS A 80 5.90 1.92 -5.48
CA CYS A 80 5.84 0.55 -5.98
C CYS A 80 6.22 0.48 -7.46
N GLN A 81 5.83 1.48 -8.25
CA GLN A 81 6.24 1.59 -9.66
C GLN A 81 7.75 1.78 -9.79
N ASP A 82 8.34 2.68 -8.99
CA ASP A 82 9.79 2.87 -8.95
C ASP A 82 10.52 1.58 -8.57
N LYS A 83 10.04 0.91 -7.50
CA LYS A 83 10.63 -0.36 -7.06
C LYS A 83 10.51 -1.47 -8.11
N SER A 84 9.39 -1.52 -8.83
CA SER A 84 9.19 -2.47 -9.93
C SER A 84 10.18 -2.23 -11.07
N ASN A 85 10.46 -0.96 -11.39
CA ASN A 85 11.46 -0.60 -12.40
C ASN A 85 12.87 -1.01 -11.97
N ASP A 86 13.22 -0.77 -10.70
CA ASP A 86 14.52 -1.19 -10.14
C ASP A 86 14.70 -2.71 -10.18
N LEU A 87 13.67 -3.46 -9.79
CA LEU A 87 13.68 -4.93 -9.84
C LEU A 87 13.81 -5.44 -11.27
N LYS A 88 13.15 -4.80 -12.23
CA LYS A 88 13.28 -5.14 -13.65
C LYS A 88 14.72 -4.92 -14.14
N LYS A 89 15.35 -3.80 -13.75
CA LYS A 89 16.75 -3.53 -14.09
C LYS A 89 17.69 -4.56 -13.46
N ALA A 90 17.54 -4.85 -12.17
CA ALA A 90 18.32 -5.87 -11.48
C ALA A 90 18.18 -7.26 -12.13
N CYS A 91 16.98 -7.63 -12.59
CA CYS A 91 16.76 -8.88 -13.31
C CYS A 91 17.51 -8.94 -14.66
N LEU A 92 17.54 -7.84 -15.40
CA LEU A 92 18.31 -7.75 -16.65
C LEU A 92 19.82 -7.86 -16.39
N GLU A 93 20.32 -7.21 -15.34
CA GLU A 93 21.72 -7.28 -14.92
C GLU A 93 22.11 -8.71 -14.50
N LEU A 94 21.25 -9.39 -13.72
CA LEU A 94 21.45 -10.80 -13.35
C LEU A 94 21.46 -11.72 -14.58
N LYS A 95 20.57 -11.50 -15.55
CA LYS A 95 20.54 -12.25 -16.80
C LYS A 95 21.84 -12.06 -17.61
N ALA A 96 22.36 -10.83 -17.67
CA ALA A 96 23.62 -10.54 -18.33
C ALA A 96 24.81 -11.20 -17.60
N SER A 97 24.82 -11.12 -16.27
CA SER A 97 25.80 -11.77 -15.40
C SER A 97 25.85 -13.28 -15.64
N LYS A 98 24.69 -13.95 -15.60
CA LYS A 98 24.57 -15.39 -15.90
C LYS A 98 25.15 -15.74 -17.26
N LYS A 99 24.81 -14.98 -18.31
CA LYS A 99 25.33 -15.19 -19.67
C LYS A 99 26.86 -15.09 -19.73
N ASN A 100 27.46 -14.19 -18.95
CA ASN A 100 28.91 -14.08 -18.87
C ASN A 100 29.52 -15.26 -18.11
N THR A 101 28.93 -15.67 -16.99
CA THR A 101 29.35 -16.87 -16.24
C THR A 101 29.32 -18.11 -17.13
N ASP A 102 28.24 -18.32 -17.90
CA ASP A 102 28.11 -19.46 -18.81
C ASP A 102 29.23 -19.47 -19.87
N LYS A 103 29.61 -18.30 -20.39
CA LYS A 103 30.76 -18.17 -21.32
C LYS A 103 32.10 -18.51 -20.65
N TYR A 104 32.31 -18.05 -19.41
CA TYR A 104 33.55 -18.38 -18.69
C TYR A 104 33.66 -19.88 -18.42
N LEU A 105 32.56 -20.54 -18.07
CA LEU A 105 32.52 -21.99 -17.89
C LEU A 105 32.79 -22.76 -19.19
N ASP A 106 32.21 -22.32 -20.32
CA ASP A 106 32.49 -22.92 -21.64
C ASP A 106 33.96 -22.79 -22.04
N VAL A 107 34.61 -21.65 -21.75
CA VAL A 107 36.04 -21.48 -21.99
C VAL A 107 36.89 -22.36 -21.06
N ALA A 108 36.53 -22.44 -19.78
CA ALA A 108 37.27 -23.22 -18.79
C ALA A 108 37.18 -24.74 -19.04
N GLY A 109 36.03 -25.23 -19.53
CA GLY A 109 35.83 -26.66 -19.83
C GLY A 109 36.44 -27.14 -21.15
N ARG A 110 37.07 -26.24 -21.93
CA ARG A 110 37.76 -26.57 -23.19
C ARG A 110 39.27 -26.81 -23.03
N PHE A 111 39.79 -26.65 -21.82
CA PHE A 111 41.16 -27.02 -21.42
C PHE A 111 41.14 -28.32 -20.62
#